data_AF-A0A0D1IZU5-F1
#
_entry.id   AF-A0A0D1IZU5-F1
#
_cell.length_a   1.000
_cell.length_b   1.000
_cell.length_c   1.000
_cell.angle_alpha   90.00
_cell.angle_beta   90.00
_cell.angle_gamma   90.00
#
_symmetry.space_group_name_H-M   'P 1'
#
loop_
_entity.id
_entity.type
_entity.pdbx_description
1 polymer ?
#
loop_
_entity_poly.entity_id
_entity_poly.type
_entity_poly.pdbx_seq_one_letter_code
_entity_poly.pdbx_strand_id
1 'polypeptide(L)'
;MDLGKALSDLASTPLRIASAGLEIAGDTVTAVQRGLNGGGPAIVAPSMSRIFGFDDALSRAGRLTRLIDDDAPLGRALAPGGVLDRLLRPGGLVDQISQDGGLLDRLTAEGGAVTRALAPGGIIDQLTLDGGLLDQLTSDDGALSRVLAPGGFAEQVLAPDGVVDRVLSEDGIAARLIAKDGPADRFLADDGVVDRLLSTGGIVDRLLEPGGPADRVLADGGVVDRVLSTDGILDRVLAPGGVADRGLAEGGVVDQVLADGGIVDRVLRPEGIADRLIGEGGIADRLLADNGVVDRVLRADGIADRLLGDGGSVDKMLADGGLVDRLLSEGGIAERLLDEGGAIDVLTAPDGALMKLNDVVDNLNQLAPVLAGLAPTVDKLYDAVLVLNDAVNPLSNIAGRIPGSRQRGRRAAARAAASQRVVDENGQDQPGSTQAP
;
A
#
# COMPACT_ATOMS: atom_id res chain seq x y z
N MET A 1 -12.68 40.73 -26.63
CA MET A 1 -12.51 41.74 -25.56
C MET A 1 -11.06 41.70 -25.14
N ASP A 2 -10.31 42.79 -25.35
CA ASP A 2 -8.85 42.86 -25.18
C ASP A 2 -8.43 42.74 -23.70
N LEU A 3 -8.27 41.50 -23.22
CA LEU A 3 -7.75 41.20 -21.87
C LEU A 3 -6.32 41.73 -21.68
N GLY A 4 -5.53 41.80 -22.76
CA GLY A 4 -4.16 42.36 -22.73
C GLY A 4 -4.11 43.87 -22.47
N LYS A 5 -5.10 44.64 -22.96
CA LYS A 5 -5.21 46.07 -22.63
C LYS A 5 -5.72 46.30 -21.22
N ALA A 6 -6.67 45.49 -20.75
CA ALA A 6 -7.16 45.57 -19.39
C ALA A 6 -6.08 45.26 -18.34
N LEU A 7 -5.16 44.34 -18.63
CA LEU A 7 -4.02 44.02 -17.74
C LEU A 7 -2.89 45.06 -17.81
N SER A 8 -2.59 45.61 -18.98
CA SER A 8 -1.61 46.69 -19.15
C SER A 8 -2.06 48.00 -18.48
N ASP A 9 -3.35 48.33 -18.61
CA ASP A 9 -3.93 49.51 -17.97
C ASP A 9 -4.05 49.34 -16.45
N LEU A 10 -4.23 48.12 -15.93
CA LEU A 10 -4.24 47.81 -14.50
C LEU A 10 -2.84 47.73 -13.88
N ALA A 11 -1.83 47.33 -14.64
CA ALA A 11 -0.44 47.26 -14.19
C ALA A 11 0.28 48.63 -14.21
N SER A 12 -0.11 49.54 -15.11
CA SER A 12 0.52 50.86 -15.27
C SER A 12 -0.17 52.00 -14.51
N THR A 13 -1.39 51.79 -14.02
CA THR A 13 -2.13 52.77 -13.20
C THR A 13 -1.46 53.13 -11.87
N PRO A 14 -0.84 52.20 -11.11
CA PRO A 14 -0.20 52.55 -9.84
C PRO A 14 1.05 53.41 -10.03
N LEU A 15 1.80 53.20 -11.11
CA LEU A 15 3.06 53.92 -11.37
C LEU A 15 2.84 55.37 -11.79
N ARG A 16 1.79 55.67 -12.56
CA ARG A 16 1.48 57.04 -12.99
C ARG A 16 0.91 57.93 -11.88
N ILE A 17 0.30 57.33 -10.86
CA ILE A 17 -0.21 58.05 -9.69
C ILE A 17 0.96 58.39 -8.73
N ALA A 18 1.99 57.53 -8.67
CA ALA A 18 3.18 57.77 -7.85
C ALA A 18 4.07 58.92 -8.38
N SER A 19 4.24 59.04 -9.70
CA SER A 19 5.05 60.11 -10.29
C SER A 19 4.41 61.49 -10.19
N ALA A 20 3.09 61.60 -10.40
CA ALA A 20 2.37 62.87 -10.23
C ALA A 20 2.30 63.33 -8.76
N GLY A 21 2.27 62.39 -7.80
CA GLY A 21 2.32 62.70 -6.37
C GLY A 21 3.68 63.22 -5.90
N LEU A 22 4.77 62.80 -6.53
CA LEU A 22 6.13 63.20 -6.16
C LEU A 22 6.49 64.60 -6.66
N GLU A 23 5.96 65.02 -7.81
CA GLU A 23 6.15 66.37 -8.35
C GLU A 23 5.43 67.44 -7.51
N ILE A 24 4.21 67.13 -7.05
CA ILE A 24 3.42 67.99 -6.15
C ILE A 24 4.03 68.05 -4.73
N ALA A 25 4.66 66.96 -4.28
CA ALA A 25 5.40 66.94 -3.01
C ALA A 25 6.69 67.78 -3.06
N GLY A 26 7.40 67.79 -4.20
CA GLY A 26 8.60 68.61 -4.39
C GLY A 26 8.33 70.11 -4.32
N ASP A 27 7.27 70.57 -4.99
CA ASP A 27 6.90 71.99 -5.02
C ASP A 27 6.35 72.49 -3.68
N THR A 28 5.64 71.63 -2.95
CA THR A 28 5.09 71.95 -1.63
C THR A 28 6.16 71.94 -0.53
N VAL A 29 7.14 71.03 -0.58
CA VAL A 29 8.29 71.04 0.35
C VAL A 29 9.16 72.28 0.13
N THR A 30 9.35 72.70 -1.13
CA THR A 30 10.10 73.92 -1.45
C THR A 30 9.36 75.19 -0.99
N ALA A 31 8.02 75.20 -1.02
CA ALA A 31 7.20 76.29 -0.50
C ALA A 31 7.16 76.33 1.04
N VAL A 32 7.09 75.18 1.70
CA VAL A 32 7.13 75.05 3.17
C VAL A 32 8.51 75.41 3.71
N GLN A 33 9.59 75.02 3.04
CA GLN A 33 10.95 75.37 3.45
C GLN A 33 11.27 76.87 3.26
N ARG A 34 10.57 77.54 2.32
CA ARG A 34 10.61 79.00 2.14
C ARG A 34 9.76 79.74 3.18
N GLY A 35 8.67 79.13 3.66
CA GLY A 35 7.85 79.62 4.78
C GLY A 35 8.51 79.45 6.15
N LEU A 36 9.26 78.37 6.37
CA LEU A 36 9.99 78.13 7.61
C LEU A 36 11.24 79.02 7.77
N ASN A 37 11.80 79.54 6.67
CA ASN A 37 12.91 80.51 6.69
C ASN A 37 12.47 81.98 6.82
N GLY A 38 11.17 82.28 6.71
CA GLY A 38 10.62 83.62 6.86
C GLY A 38 9.75 83.73 8.12
N GLY A 39 10.35 84.12 9.25
CA GLY A 39 9.66 84.18 10.53
C GLY A 39 8.47 85.16 10.55
N GLY A 40 7.27 84.65 10.85
CA GLY A 40 6.09 85.43 11.25
C GLY A 40 4.80 84.58 11.29
N PRO A 41 3.93 84.70 12.32
CA PRO A 41 2.75 83.84 12.45
C PRO A 41 1.57 84.38 11.64
N ALA A 42 1.00 83.57 10.74
CA ALA A 42 -0.22 83.90 10.00
C ALA A 42 -1.34 82.90 10.31
N ILE A 43 -2.41 83.43 10.90
CA ILE A 43 -3.70 82.77 11.11
C ILE A 43 -4.41 82.71 9.74
N VAL A 44 -4.84 81.53 9.29
CA VAL A 44 -5.67 81.36 8.08
C VAL A 44 -6.92 80.53 8.41
N ALA A 45 -8.08 81.02 7.95
CA ALA A 45 -9.42 80.53 8.25
C ALA A 45 -9.82 79.23 7.48
N PRO A 46 -10.81 78.42 7.97
CA PRO A 46 -10.89 76.97 7.72
C PRO A 46 -11.86 76.51 6.61
N SER A 47 -12.01 77.26 5.50
CA SER A 47 -13.13 77.00 4.55
C SER A 47 -12.74 76.76 3.08
N MET A 48 -11.45 76.73 2.71
CA MET A 48 -11.01 76.39 1.34
C MET A 48 -10.16 75.11 1.25
N SER A 49 -9.95 74.39 2.36
CA SER A 49 -9.12 73.17 2.40
C SER A 49 -9.82 71.89 1.91
N ARG A 50 -11.16 71.87 1.85
CA ARG A 50 -11.95 70.66 1.54
C ARG A 50 -11.95 70.21 0.08
N ILE A 51 -11.58 71.09 -0.86
CA ILE A 51 -11.60 70.78 -2.31
C ILE A 51 -10.33 70.04 -2.75
N PHE A 52 -9.23 70.17 -2.01
CA PHE A 52 -7.92 69.61 -2.38
C PHE A 52 -7.60 68.27 -1.69
N GLY A 53 -8.60 67.55 -1.17
CA GLY A 53 -8.39 66.23 -0.55
C GLY A 53 -7.53 66.24 0.71
N PHE A 54 -7.21 67.42 1.26
CA PHE A 54 -6.34 67.57 2.43
C PHE A 54 -6.92 66.86 3.65
N ASP A 55 -8.24 66.87 3.87
CA ASP A 55 -8.85 66.21 5.03
C ASP A 55 -8.75 64.67 4.97
N ASP A 56 -8.75 64.08 3.77
CA ASP A 56 -8.57 62.63 3.59
C ASP A 56 -7.08 62.25 3.72
N ALA A 57 -6.19 63.10 3.21
CA ALA A 57 -4.74 62.97 3.46
C ALA A 57 -4.42 63.11 4.96
N LEU A 58 -5.04 64.05 5.67
CA LEU A 58 -4.86 64.26 7.11
C LEU A 58 -5.43 63.09 7.92
N SER A 59 -6.57 62.53 7.50
CA SER A 59 -7.18 61.36 8.14
C SER A 59 -6.41 60.07 7.87
N ARG A 60 -5.78 59.93 6.68
CA ARG A 60 -4.85 58.82 6.37
C ARG A 60 -3.55 58.97 7.13
N ALA A 61 -2.99 60.18 7.19
CA ALA A 61 -1.80 60.48 7.98
C ALA A 61 -2.05 60.21 9.47
N GLY A 62 -3.21 60.59 10.00
CA GLY A 62 -3.67 60.34 11.37
C GLY A 62 -3.85 58.84 11.70
N ARG A 63 -4.32 58.04 10.74
CA ARG A 63 -4.39 56.58 10.89
C ARG A 63 -3.00 55.93 10.86
N LEU A 64 -2.12 56.44 10.00
CA LEU A 64 -0.75 55.97 9.88
C LEU A 64 0.06 56.31 11.14
N THR A 65 -0.19 57.46 11.77
CA THR A 65 0.43 57.83 13.07
C THR A 65 0.05 56.83 14.17
N ARG A 66 -1.22 56.44 14.28
CA ARG A 66 -1.67 55.44 15.26
C ARG A 66 -1.08 54.04 15.03
N LEU A 67 -0.63 53.73 13.82
CA LEU A 67 0.00 52.44 13.52
C LEU A 67 1.50 52.45 13.83
N ILE A 68 2.14 53.63 13.79
CA ILE A 68 3.57 53.83 14.08
C ILE A 68 3.84 54.02 15.58
N ASP A 69 2.82 54.29 16.41
CA ASP A 69 2.95 54.32 17.87
C ASP A 69 3.63 53.05 18.41
N ASP A 70 4.50 53.19 19.42
CA ASP A 70 5.41 52.12 19.90
C ASP A 70 4.72 50.81 20.31
N ASP A 71 3.47 50.89 20.80
CA ASP A 71 2.65 49.73 21.20
C ASP A 71 1.78 49.16 20.08
N ALA A 72 1.68 49.86 18.96
CA ALA A 72 0.92 49.45 17.80
C ALA A 72 1.70 48.42 16.96
N PRO A 73 1.04 47.68 16.05
CA PRO A 73 1.67 46.58 15.33
C PRO A 73 2.88 46.99 14.47
N LEU A 74 2.83 48.16 13.80
CA LEU A 74 3.99 48.64 13.04
C LEU A 74 5.05 49.21 13.97
N GLY A 75 4.68 49.94 15.03
CA GLY A 75 5.62 50.41 16.05
C GLY A 75 6.42 49.28 16.68
N ARG A 76 5.78 48.19 17.11
CA ARG A 76 6.48 47.00 17.64
C ARG A 76 7.33 46.28 16.60
N ALA A 77 6.93 46.31 15.33
CA ALA A 77 7.69 45.70 14.25
C ALA A 77 8.94 46.52 13.88
N LEU A 78 8.85 47.86 13.96
CA LEU A 78 9.93 48.83 13.70
C LEU A 78 10.80 49.12 14.93
N ALA A 79 10.33 48.78 16.14
CA ALA A 79 11.07 48.94 17.38
C ALA A 79 12.39 48.14 17.33
N PRO A 80 13.44 48.56 18.07
CA PRO A 80 14.72 47.87 18.11
C PRO A 80 14.57 46.39 18.51
N GLY A 81 15.01 45.46 17.66
CA GLY A 81 14.80 44.02 17.82
C GLY A 81 13.45 43.49 17.34
N GLY A 82 12.59 44.36 16.83
CA GLY A 82 11.36 44.02 16.11
C GLY A 82 11.63 43.25 14.82
N VAL A 83 10.58 42.75 14.19
CA VAL A 83 10.70 41.94 12.97
C VAL A 83 11.15 42.78 11.76
N LEU A 84 10.61 43.99 11.58
CA LEU A 84 11.02 44.87 10.49
C LEU A 84 12.40 45.48 10.75
N ASP A 85 12.70 45.83 12.00
CA ASP A 85 14.05 46.25 12.40
C ASP A 85 15.08 45.15 12.07
N ARG A 86 14.84 43.89 12.44
CA ARG A 86 15.75 42.78 12.10
C ARG A 86 15.87 42.49 10.59
N LEU A 87 14.80 42.71 9.83
CA LEU A 87 14.81 42.49 8.38
C LEU A 87 15.57 43.61 7.63
N LEU A 88 15.40 44.87 8.07
CA LEU A 88 15.91 46.07 7.40
C LEU A 88 17.24 46.58 7.98
N ARG A 89 17.63 46.15 9.18
CA ARG A 89 18.93 46.50 9.78
C ARG A 89 20.07 46.06 8.85
N PRO A 90 21.19 46.80 8.80
CA PRO A 90 22.38 46.37 8.04
C PRO A 90 22.81 44.95 8.42
N GLY A 91 22.96 44.08 7.42
CA GLY A 91 23.20 42.64 7.56
C GLY A 91 21.95 41.78 7.83
N GLY A 92 20.76 42.37 7.88
CA GLY A 92 19.46 41.70 8.00
C GLY A 92 19.04 41.01 6.70
N LEU A 93 17.91 40.30 6.69
CA LEU A 93 17.52 39.48 5.52
C LEU A 93 17.25 40.31 4.26
N VAL A 94 16.68 41.51 4.37
CA VAL A 94 16.43 42.37 3.18
C VAL A 94 17.76 42.84 2.59
N ASP A 95 18.71 43.18 3.46
CA ASP A 95 20.08 43.54 3.06
C ASP A 95 20.79 42.32 2.45
N GLN A 96 20.74 41.14 3.07
CA GLN A 96 21.34 39.91 2.51
C GLN A 96 20.73 39.46 1.17
N ILE A 97 19.43 39.73 0.97
CA ILE A 97 18.73 39.42 -0.27
C ILE A 97 19.08 40.45 -1.35
N SER A 98 19.20 41.73 -1.00
CA SER A 98 19.31 42.85 -1.96
C SER A 98 20.74 43.41 -2.13
N GLN A 99 21.68 43.04 -1.26
CA GLN A 99 23.09 43.44 -1.34
C GLN A 99 23.75 42.89 -2.60
N ASP A 100 24.82 43.55 -3.03
CA ASP A 100 25.66 43.08 -4.13
C ASP A 100 26.21 41.67 -3.81
N GLY A 101 25.97 40.70 -4.69
CA GLY A 101 26.25 39.27 -4.49
C GLY A 101 25.27 38.51 -3.59
N GLY A 102 24.17 39.15 -3.17
CA GLY A 102 23.06 38.59 -2.39
C GLY A 102 22.15 37.64 -3.17
N LEU A 103 21.04 37.20 -2.57
CA LEU A 103 20.16 36.20 -3.19
C LEU A 103 19.45 36.72 -4.45
N LEU A 104 18.93 37.96 -4.44
CA LEU A 104 18.34 38.55 -5.65
C LEU A 104 19.42 38.69 -6.72
N ASP A 105 20.58 39.23 -6.37
CA ASP A 105 21.67 39.41 -7.31
C ASP A 105 22.11 38.07 -7.91
N ARG A 106 22.20 36.97 -7.15
CA ARG A 106 22.49 35.63 -7.68
C ARG A 106 21.38 35.04 -8.55
N LEU A 107 20.12 35.35 -8.27
CA LEU A 107 18.99 34.88 -9.07
C LEU A 107 18.87 35.64 -10.39
N THR A 108 19.19 36.95 -10.38
CA THR A 108 19.14 37.85 -11.54
C THR A 108 20.49 38.02 -12.25
N ALA A 109 21.58 37.52 -11.68
CA ALA A 109 22.90 37.50 -12.30
C ALA A 109 22.89 36.65 -13.57
N GLU A 110 23.90 36.86 -14.41
CA GLU A 110 24.10 36.11 -15.64
C GLU A 110 24.26 34.60 -15.32
N GLY A 111 23.30 33.78 -15.78
CA GLY A 111 23.22 32.34 -15.47
C GLY A 111 22.43 31.95 -14.21
N GLY A 112 21.92 32.94 -13.46
CA GLY A 112 21.02 32.77 -12.32
C GLY A 112 19.68 32.14 -12.69
N ALA A 113 18.90 31.67 -11.71
CA ALA A 113 17.69 30.90 -11.97
C ALA A 113 16.61 31.72 -12.70
N VAL A 114 16.45 33.01 -12.38
CA VAL A 114 15.49 33.89 -13.04
C VAL A 114 15.96 34.20 -14.46
N THR A 115 17.24 34.53 -14.61
CA THR A 115 17.85 34.81 -15.91
C THR A 115 17.81 33.59 -16.83
N ARG A 116 17.99 32.36 -16.30
CA ARG A 116 17.88 31.11 -17.06
C ARG A 116 16.44 30.73 -17.40
N ALA A 117 15.50 31.02 -16.52
CA ALA A 117 14.08 30.77 -16.77
C ALA A 117 13.54 31.69 -17.88
N LEU A 118 14.01 32.95 -17.92
CA LEU A 118 13.64 33.99 -18.89
C LEU A 118 14.59 34.06 -20.10
N ALA A 119 15.71 33.32 -20.09
CA ALA A 119 16.61 33.26 -21.24
C ALA A 119 15.92 32.61 -22.44
N PRO A 120 16.34 32.93 -23.67
CA PRO A 120 15.81 32.30 -24.88
C PRO A 120 15.85 30.77 -24.79
N GLY A 121 14.68 30.13 -24.87
CA GLY A 121 14.52 28.67 -24.73
C GLY A 121 14.53 28.14 -23.29
N GLY A 122 14.47 29.03 -22.30
CA GLY A 122 14.30 28.73 -20.88
C GLY A 122 12.91 28.19 -20.55
N ILE A 123 12.64 27.92 -19.27
CA ILE A 123 11.38 27.28 -18.82
C ILE A 123 10.17 28.18 -19.10
N ILE A 124 10.30 29.51 -18.93
CA ILE A 124 9.20 30.42 -19.24
C ILE A 124 8.91 30.38 -20.75
N ASP A 125 9.95 30.46 -21.58
CA ASP A 125 9.81 30.34 -23.03
C ASP A 125 9.20 29.02 -23.46
N GLN A 126 9.65 27.89 -22.90
CA GLN A 126 9.09 26.56 -23.18
C GLN A 126 7.62 26.42 -22.76
N LEU A 127 7.17 27.20 -21.78
CA LEU A 127 5.78 27.22 -21.35
C LEU A 127 4.95 28.17 -22.22
N THR A 128 5.43 29.40 -22.49
CA THR A 128 4.61 30.50 -23.00
C THR A 128 4.84 30.91 -24.45
N LEU A 129 5.94 30.49 -25.10
CA LEU A 129 6.15 30.79 -26.52
C LEU A 129 5.17 29.99 -27.41
N ASP A 130 5.01 30.46 -28.64
CA ASP A 130 4.28 29.75 -29.70
C ASP A 130 4.90 28.35 -29.89
N GLY A 131 4.08 27.30 -29.75
CA GLY A 131 4.51 25.89 -29.72
C GLY A 131 5.00 25.37 -28.36
N GLY A 132 5.01 26.19 -27.31
CA GLY A 132 5.30 25.81 -25.93
C GLY A 132 4.17 25.01 -25.27
N LEU A 133 4.34 24.55 -24.03
CA LEU A 133 3.37 23.66 -23.38
C LEU A 133 1.99 24.29 -23.15
N LEU A 134 1.91 25.58 -22.77
CA LEU A 134 0.61 26.25 -22.65
C LEU A 134 -0.05 26.33 -24.02
N ASP A 135 0.69 26.76 -25.04
CA ASP A 135 0.17 26.85 -26.40
C ASP A 135 -0.27 25.47 -26.92
N GLN A 136 0.50 24.41 -26.69
CA GLN A 136 0.11 23.04 -27.03
C GLN A 136 -1.15 22.58 -26.28
N LEU A 137 -1.29 22.91 -25.00
CA LEU A 137 -2.45 22.53 -24.19
C LEU A 137 -3.71 23.31 -24.59
N THR A 138 -3.56 24.59 -24.94
CA THR A 138 -4.66 25.51 -25.29
C THR A 138 -4.90 25.65 -26.80
N SER A 139 -4.05 25.06 -27.64
CA SER A 139 -4.24 24.98 -29.09
C SER A 139 -5.56 24.30 -29.45
N ASP A 140 -6.05 24.47 -30.66
CA ASP A 140 -7.35 23.92 -31.09
C ASP A 140 -7.44 22.39 -30.92
N ASP A 141 -6.32 21.66 -31.04
CA ASP A 141 -6.21 20.21 -30.80
C ASP A 141 -5.62 19.83 -29.42
N GLY A 142 -5.35 20.83 -28.59
CA GLY A 142 -4.72 20.69 -27.29
C GLY A 142 -5.56 19.87 -26.29
N ALA A 143 -4.91 19.32 -25.26
CA ALA A 143 -5.62 18.50 -24.27
C ALA A 143 -6.69 19.30 -23.50
N LEU A 144 -6.43 20.58 -23.17
CA LEU A 144 -7.43 21.42 -22.51
C LEU A 144 -8.57 21.78 -23.46
N SER A 145 -8.25 22.13 -24.70
CA SER A 145 -9.26 22.40 -25.73
C SER A 145 -10.13 21.18 -26.00
N ARG A 146 -9.58 19.95 -26.09
CA ARG A 146 -10.39 18.73 -26.26
C ARG A 146 -11.27 18.39 -25.06
N VAL A 147 -10.82 18.69 -23.85
CA VAL A 147 -11.62 18.46 -22.63
C VAL A 147 -12.75 19.49 -22.51
N LEU A 148 -12.49 20.76 -22.85
CA LEU A 148 -13.40 21.89 -22.68
C LEU A 148 -14.20 22.26 -23.95
N ALA A 149 -13.86 21.66 -25.10
CA ALA A 149 -14.57 21.89 -26.35
C ALA A 149 -16.05 21.49 -26.24
N PRO A 150 -16.93 22.09 -27.04
CA PRO A 150 -18.30 21.62 -27.18
C PRO A 150 -18.35 20.14 -27.56
N GLY A 151 -19.03 19.32 -26.75
CA GLY A 151 -19.08 17.86 -26.85
C GLY A 151 -17.86 17.13 -26.29
N GLY A 152 -16.91 17.84 -25.67
CA GLY A 152 -15.70 17.31 -25.05
C GLY A 152 -15.97 16.58 -23.73
N PHE A 153 -14.91 16.03 -23.12
CA PHE A 153 -15.03 15.19 -21.93
C PHE A 153 -15.68 15.90 -20.74
N ALA A 154 -15.37 17.18 -20.51
CA ALA A 154 -15.99 17.94 -19.43
C ALA A 154 -17.50 18.06 -19.65
N GLU A 155 -17.94 18.41 -20.87
CA GLU A 155 -19.36 18.46 -21.20
C GLU A 155 -20.01 17.08 -21.09
N GLN A 156 -19.38 16.00 -21.55
CA GLN A 156 -19.93 14.63 -21.41
C GLN A 156 -20.09 14.18 -19.95
N VAL A 157 -19.16 14.58 -19.06
CA VAL A 157 -19.19 14.22 -17.64
C VAL A 157 -20.24 15.04 -16.87
N LEU A 158 -20.41 16.32 -17.23
CA LEU A 158 -21.31 17.28 -16.60
C LEU A 158 -22.67 17.42 -17.30
N ALA A 159 -22.85 16.81 -18.48
CA ALA A 159 -24.09 16.83 -19.24
C ALA A 159 -25.23 16.17 -18.46
N PRO A 160 -26.49 16.46 -18.82
CA PRO A 160 -27.63 15.64 -18.41
C PRO A 160 -27.37 14.17 -18.77
N ASP A 161 -27.63 13.25 -17.84
CA ASP A 161 -27.27 11.82 -17.90
C ASP A 161 -25.76 11.51 -17.94
N GLY A 162 -24.92 12.51 -17.74
CA GLY A 162 -23.47 12.40 -17.59
C GLY A 162 -23.06 11.61 -16.35
N VAL A 163 -21.76 11.40 -16.16
CA VAL A 163 -21.26 10.62 -15.00
C VAL A 163 -21.62 11.30 -13.67
N VAL A 164 -21.44 12.62 -13.59
CA VAL A 164 -21.76 13.38 -12.37
C VAL A 164 -23.26 13.33 -12.10
N ASP A 165 -24.08 13.57 -13.12
CA ASP A 165 -25.53 13.53 -13.02
C ASP A 165 -26.03 12.14 -12.59
N ARG A 166 -25.52 11.06 -13.19
CA ARG A 166 -25.87 9.67 -12.79
C ARG A 166 -25.42 9.28 -11.39
N VAL A 167 -24.31 9.85 -10.89
CA VAL A 167 -23.83 9.55 -9.53
C VAL A 167 -24.64 10.32 -8.49
N LEU A 168 -25.01 11.56 -8.80
CA LEU A 168 -25.71 12.49 -7.90
C LEU A 168 -27.24 12.49 -8.07
N SER A 169 -27.78 11.80 -9.06
CA SER A 169 -29.23 11.67 -9.28
C SER A 169 -29.92 10.99 -8.09
N GLU A 170 -31.24 11.13 -8.01
CA GLU A 170 -32.06 10.55 -6.93
C GLU A 170 -31.89 9.03 -6.80
N ASP A 171 -31.62 8.34 -7.91
CA ASP A 171 -31.35 6.89 -7.95
C ASP A 171 -29.85 6.56 -8.03
N GLY A 172 -28.98 7.57 -7.99
CA GLY A 172 -27.54 7.47 -8.12
C GLY A 172 -26.86 6.83 -6.92
N ILE A 173 -25.60 6.46 -7.08
CA ILE A 173 -24.81 5.78 -6.03
C ILE A 173 -24.70 6.67 -4.79
N ALA A 174 -24.52 7.99 -4.96
CA ALA A 174 -24.42 8.91 -3.83
C ALA A 174 -25.73 8.93 -3.03
N ALA A 175 -26.87 9.08 -3.71
CA ALA A 175 -28.18 9.06 -3.09
C ALA A 175 -28.46 7.73 -2.37
N ARG A 176 -28.15 6.58 -2.99
CA ARG A 176 -28.31 5.25 -2.36
C ARG A 176 -27.43 5.04 -1.14
N LEU A 177 -26.23 5.61 -1.12
CA LEU A 177 -25.31 5.50 0.02
C LEU A 177 -25.84 6.26 1.24
N ILE A 178 -26.37 7.47 1.04
CA ILE A 178 -26.84 8.36 2.11
C ILE A 178 -28.34 8.27 2.38
N ALA A 179 -29.08 7.50 1.58
CA ALA A 179 -30.50 7.28 1.76
C ALA A 179 -30.79 6.65 3.13
N LYS A 180 -32.02 6.87 3.61
CA LYS A 180 -32.55 6.17 4.78
C LYS A 180 -32.47 4.66 4.57
N ASP A 181 -31.99 3.94 5.58
CA ASP A 181 -31.65 2.51 5.53
C ASP A 181 -30.55 2.14 4.52
N GLY A 182 -29.85 3.13 3.95
CA GLY A 182 -28.68 2.95 3.09
C GLY A 182 -27.44 2.53 3.90
N PRO A 183 -26.34 2.14 3.21
CA PRO A 183 -25.12 1.70 3.88
C PRO A 183 -24.54 2.74 4.86
N ALA A 184 -24.51 4.02 4.51
CA ALA A 184 -23.98 5.05 5.41
C ALA A 184 -24.90 5.28 6.61
N ASP A 185 -26.22 5.31 6.38
CA ASP A 185 -27.23 5.43 7.44
C ASP A 185 -27.13 4.25 8.43
N ARG A 186 -27.09 3.00 7.94
CA ARG A 186 -26.90 1.81 8.81
C ARG A 186 -25.56 1.76 9.53
N PHE A 187 -24.52 2.32 8.93
CA PHE A 187 -23.18 2.35 9.53
C PHE A 187 -23.11 3.34 10.70
N LEU A 188 -23.84 4.46 10.59
CA LEU A 188 -23.88 5.57 11.54
C LEU A 188 -25.09 5.57 12.48
N ALA A 189 -26.10 4.73 12.22
CA ALA A 189 -27.29 4.60 13.05
C ALA A 189 -26.96 4.15 14.47
N ASP A 190 -27.93 4.33 15.37
CA ASP A 190 -27.92 3.74 16.71
C ASP A 190 -27.81 2.20 16.58
N ASP A 191 -26.97 1.59 17.42
CA ASP A 191 -26.52 0.19 17.30
C ASP A 191 -25.79 -0.13 15.99
N GLY A 192 -25.42 0.85 15.17
CA GLY A 192 -24.61 0.71 13.96
C GLY A 192 -23.17 0.33 14.23
N VAL A 193 -22.34 0.26 13.18
CA VAL A 193 -20.92 -0.14 13.35
C VAL A 193 -20.16 0.93 14.14
N VAL A 194 -20.35 2.20 13.81
CA VAL A 194 -19.67 3.30 14.53
C VAL A 194 -20.14 3.37 15.97
N ASP A 195 -21.45 3.29 16.19
CA ASP A 195 -22.02 3.31 17.54
C ASP A 195 -21.49 2.16 18.40
N ARG A 196 -21.49 0.91 17.90
CA ARG A 196 -20.92 -0.23 18.64
C ARG A 196 -19.41 -0.16 18.88
N LEU A 197 -18.66 0.52 18.00
CA LEU A 197 -17.22 0.70 18.19
C LEU A 197 -16.91 1.74 19.26
N LEU A 198 -17.70 2.81 19.31
CA LEU A 198 -17.51 3.98 20.19
C LEU A 198 -18.33 3.94 21.48
N SER A 199 -19.30 3.02 21.59
CA SER A 199 -20.11 2.86 22.79
C SER A 199 -19.29 2.43 24.00
N THR A 200 -19.86 2.62 25.19
CA THR A 200 -19.24 2.15 26.44
C THR A 200 -19.07 0.63 26.42
N GLY A 201 -17.84 0.16 26.67
CA GLY A 201 -17.44 -1.24 26.50
C GLY A 201 -17.16 -1.66 25.05
N GLY A 202 -17.31 -0.75 24.10
CA GLY A 202 -16.92 -0.90 22.70
C GLY A 202 -15.42 -1.15 22.54
N ILE A 203 -14.98 -1.40 21.31
CA ILE A 203 -13.56 -1.69 21.03
C ILE A 203 -12.71 -0.45 21.30
N VAL A 204 -13.17 0.75 20.90
CA VAL A 204 -12.41 1.99 21.13
C VAL A 204 -12.34 2.32 22.60
N ASP A 205 -13.45 2.19 23.33
CA ASP A 205 -13.51 2.42 24.78
C ASP A 205 -12.54 1.49 25.53
N ARG A 206 -12.58 0.17 25.26
CA ARG A 206 -11.64 -0.80 25.88
C ARG A 206 -10.18 -0.63 25.48
N LEU A 207 -9.91 -0.05 24.31
CA LEU A 207 -8.54 0.24 23.89
C LEU A 207 -7.96 1.42 24.66
N LEU A 208 -8.80 2.43 24.92
CA LEU A 208 -8.42 3.73 25.49
C LEU A 208 -8.71 3.85 27.00
N GLU A 209 -9.43 2.90 27.60
CA GLU A 209 -9.70 2.90 29.04
C GLU A 209 -8.41 2.84 29.87
N PRO A 210 -8.41 3.36 31.11
CA PRO A 210 -7.28 3.21 32.03
C PRO A 210 -6.92 1.73 32.25
N GLY A 211 -5.64 1.38 32.06
CA GLY A 211 -5.16 -0.01 32.06
C GLY A 211 -5.40 -0.77 30.74
N GLY A 212 -6.08 -0.15 29.79
CA GLY A 212 -6.30 -0.65 28.44
C GLY A 212 -4.99 -0.82 27.65
N PRO A 213 -5.03 -1.50 26.49
CA PRO A 213 -3.84 -1.71 25.65
C PRO A 213 -3.11 -0.44 25.24
N ALA A 214 -3.82 0.64 24.88
CA ALA A 214 -3.18 1.89 24.50
C ALA A 214 -2.46 2.54 25.69
N ASP A 215 -3.13 2.57 26.85
CA ASP A 215 -2.56 3.07 28.10
C ASP A 215 -1.30 2.27 28.49
N ARG A 216 -1.34 0.94 28.44
CA ARG A 216 -0.16 0.09 28.75
C ARG A 216 1.01 0.25 27.77
N VAL A 217 0.73 0.58 26.51
CA VAL A 217 1.77 0.81 25.50
C VAL A 217 2.46 2.16 25.72
N LEU A 218 1.70 3.17 26.15
CA LEU A 218 2.13 4.55 26.29
C LEU A 218 2.57 4.94 27.71
N ALA A 219 2.19 4.16 28.73
CA ALA A 219 2.58 4.39 30.12
C ALA A 219 4.10 4.34 30.34
N ASP A 220 4.55 4.89 31.46
CA ASP A 220 5.94 4.81 31.92
C ASP A 220 6.37 3.34 32.07
N GLY A 221 7.51 2.98 31.47
CA GLY A 221 7.97 1.59 31.35
C GLY A 221 7.25 0.77 30.26
N GLY A 222 6.29 1.36 29.55
CA GLY A 222 5.55 0.80 28.43
C GLY A 222 6.44 0.50 27.21
N VAL A 223 5.82 0.10 26.11
CA VAL A 223 6.58 -0.23 24.88
C VAL A 223 7.20 1.03 24.28
N VAL A 224 6.44 2.11 24.19
CA VAL A 224 6.93 3.37 23.60
C VAL A 224 8.05 3.95 24.46
N ASP A 225 7.86 3.99 25.78
CA ASP A 225 8.88 4.47 26.71
C ASP A 225 10.18 3.65 26.63
N ARG A 226 10.11 2.31 26.61
CA ARG A 226 11.31 1.45 26.45
C ARG A 226 12.02 1.58 25.10
N VAL A 227 11.30 1.93 24.05
CA VAL A 227 11.88 2.14 22.73
C VAL A 227 12.57 3.50 22.64
N LEU A 228 11.96 4.55 23.20
CA LEU A 228 12.37 5.95 23.02
C LEU A 228 13.18 6.55 24.18
N SER A 229 13.22 5.88 25.34
CA SER A 229 14.01 6.31 26.50
C SER A 229 15.52 6.37 26.19
N THR A 230 16.25 7.12 27.02
CA THR A 230 17.71 7.08 27.07
C THR A 230 18.18 5.65 27.34
N ASP A 231 19.17 5.18 26.57
CA ASP A 231 19.60 3.77 26.51
C ASP A 231 18.52 2.77 26.01
N GLY A 232 17.40 3.30 25.51
CA GLY A 232 16.32 2.55 24.87
C GLY A 232 16.75 1.86 23.58
N ILE A 233 15.83 1.17 22.93
CA ILE A 233 16.13 0.43 21.69
C ILE A 233 16.55 1.39 20.59
N LEU A 234 15.80 2.48 20.39
CA LEU A 234 16.09 3.44 19.33
C LEU A 234 17.42 4.16 19.58
N ASP A 235 17.66 4.57 20.83
CA ASP A 235 18.91 5.22 21.23
C ASP A 235 20.12 4.32 20.96
N ARG A 236 20.08 3.04 21.34
CA ARG A 236 21.17 2.08 21.07
C ARG A 236 21.37 1.74 19.59
N VAL A 237 20.31 1.76 18.80
CA VAL A 237 20.40 1.51 17.34
C VAL A 237 21.05 2.69 16.62
N LEU A 238 20.73 3.91 17.05
CA LEU A 238 21.19 5.16 16.43
C LEU A 238 22.47 5.75 17.06
N ALA A 239 22.86 5.27 18.24
CA ALA A 239 24.08 5.72 18.92
C ALA A 239 25.34 5.44 18.07
N PRO A 240 26.44 6.19 18.29
CA PRO A 240 27.74 5.89 17.69
C PRO A 240 28.17 4.44 17.98
N GLY A 241 28.57 3.70 16.94
CA GLY A 241 28.84 2.26 17.01
C GLY A 241 27.60 1.35 17.02
N GLY A 242 26.41 1.93 17.02
CA GLY A 242 25.12 1.26 16.91
C GLY A 242 24.93 0.55 15.57
N VAL A 243 23.80 -0.14 15.41
CA VAL A 243 23.52 -0.93 14.19
C VAL A 243 23.34 -0.03 12.97
N ALA A 244 22.67 1.12 13.12
CA ALA A 244 22.49 2.06 12.02
C ALA A 244 23.83 2.70 11.63
N ASP A 245 24.61 3.16 12.62
CA ASP A 245 25.92 3.75 12.41
C ASP A 245 26.88 2.78 11.72
N ARG A 246 27.00 1.53 12.20
CA ARG A 246 27.84 0.50 11.56
C ARG A 246 27.33 0.07 10.19
N GLY A 247 26.02 0.07 9.96
CA GLY A 247 25.42 -0.31 8.69
C GLY A 247 25.67 0.73 7.59
N LEU A 248 25.69 2.01 7.97
CA LEU A 248 25.82 3.16 7.08
C LEU A 248 27.24 3.74 6.99
N ALA A 249 28.14 3.36 7.90
CA ALA A 249 29.54 3.74 7.85
C ALA A 249 30.24 3.22 6.59
N GLU A 250 31.39 3.83 6.25
CA GLU A 250 32.27 3.37 5.17
C GLU A 250 32.71 1.92 5.42
N GLY A 251 32.58 1.08 4.38
CA GLY A 251 32.78 -0.36 4.47
C GLY A 251 31.66 -1.13 5.19
N GLY A 252 30.58 -0.45 5.62
CA GLY A 252 29.37 -1.03 6.18
C GLY A 252 28.54 -1.80 5.16
N VAL A 253 27.45 -2.44 5.62
CA VAL A 253 26.62 -3.29 4.74
C VAL A 253 25.97 -2.49 3.61
N VAL A 254 25.50 -1.27 3.89
CA VAL A 254 24.88 -0.43 2.86
C VAL A 254 25.92 0.00 1.83
N ASP A 255 27.09 0.42 2.28
CA ASP A 255 28.21 0.78 1.41
C ASP A 255 28.64 -0.41 0.53
N GLN A 256 28.81 -1.61 1.09
CA GLN A 256 29.16 -2.82 0.35
C GLN A 256 28.09 -3.25 -0.68
N VAL A 257 26.81 -3.04 -0.37
CA VAL A 257 25.70 -3.39 -1.27
C VAL A 257 25.64 -2.44 -2.47
N LEU A 258 25.96 -1.15 -2.25
CA LEU A 258 25.90 -0.08 -3.24
C LEU A 258 27.21 0.16 -3.99
N ALA A 259 28.35 -0.30 -3.46
CA ALA A 259 29.66 -0.16 -4.08
C ALA A 259 29.75 -0.82 -5.46
N ASP A 260 30.76 -0.42 -6.24
CA ASP A 260 31.09 -1.02 -7.53
C ASP A 260 31.35 -2.53 -7.39
N GLY A 261 30.67 -3.35 -8.19
CA GLY A 261 30.67 -4.82 -8.06
C GLY A 261 29.78 -5.37 -6.93
N GLY A 262 29.11 -4.49 -6.17
CA GLY A 262 28.12 -4.81 -5.15
C GLY A 262 26.88 -5.51 -5.70
N ILE A 263 25.90 -5.76 -4.82
CA ILE A 263 24.67 -6.45 -5.26
C ILE A 263 23.86 -5.55 -6.20
N VAL A 264 23.72 -4.26 -5.87
CA VAL A 264 22.93 -3.33 -6.69
C VAL A 264 23.58 -3.13 -8.05
N ASP A 265 24.90 -2.91 -8.10
CA ASP A 265 25.64 -2.81 -9.36
C ASP A 265 25.50 -4.10 -10.21
N ARG A 266 25.70 -5.28 -9.63
CA ARG A 266 25.55 -6.56 -10.37
C ARG A 266 24.15 -6.80 -10.92
N VAL A 267 23.12 -6.31 -10.23
CA VAL A 267 21.74 -6.43 -10.66
C VAL A 267 21.43 -5.47 -11.80
N LEU A 268 21.88 -4.20 -11.69
CA LEU A 268 21.46 -3.11 -12.56
C LEU A 268 22.41 -2.79 -13.72
N ARG A 269 23.67 -3.23 -13.66
CA ARG A 269 24.63 -3.02 -14.75
C ARG A 269 24.17 -3.64 -16.08
N PRO A 270 24.72 -3.19 -17.23
CA PRO A 270 24.50 -3.84 -18.52
C PRO A 270 24.79 -5.34 -18.46
N GLU A 271 23.94 -6.15 -19.10
CA GLU A 271 23.95 -7.62 -19.02
C GLU A 271 23.72 -8.20 -17.60
N GLY A 272 23.31 -7.34 -16.65
CA GLY A 272 22.96 -7.68 -15.28
C GLY A 272 21.70 -8.54 -15.18
N ILE A 273 21.22 -8.74 -13.96
CA ILE A 273 19.99 -9.53 -13.73
C ILE A 273 18.78 -8.76 -14.24
N ALA A 274 18.69 -7.46 -13.95
CA ALA A 274 17.58 -6.63 -14.42
C ALA A 274 17.55 -6.59 -15.95
N ASP A 275 18.68 -6.31 -16.59
CA ASP A 275 18.78 -6.22 -18.05
C ASP A 275 18.39 -7.56 -18.74
N ARG A 276 18.86 -8.70 -18.23
CA ARG A 276 18.48 -10.02 -18.78
C ARG A 276 17.00 -10.36 -18.60
N LEU A 277 16.36 -9.85 -17.55
CA LEU A 277 14.95 -10.13 -17.27
C LEU A 277 14.02 -9.17 -18.02
N ILE A 278 14.29 -7.87 -17.96
CA ILE A 278 13.38 -6.80 -18.37
C ILE A 278 13.98 -5.80 -19.37
N GLY A 279 15.26 -5.91 -19.69
CA GLY A 279 15.90 -5.10 -20.73
C GLY A 279 15.54 -5.55 -22.16
N GLU A 280 16.00 -4.79 -23.15
CA GLU A 280 15.82 -5.08 -24.57
C GLU A 280 16.46 -6.44 -24.93
N GLY A 281 15.70 -7.33 -25.58
CA GLY A 281 16.13 -8.72 -25.83
C GLY A 281 16.09 -9.64 -24.61
N GLY A 282 15.69 -9.14 -23.45
CA GLY A 282 15.52 -9.87 -22.20
C GLY A 282 14.42 -10.94 -22.25
N ILE A 283 14.18 -11.60 -21.12
CA ILE A 283 13.13 -12.64 -21.03
C ILE A 283 11.74 -12.02 -21.23
N ALA A 284 11.42 -10.93 -20.54
CA ALA A 284 10.12 -10.27 -20.66
C ALA A 284 9.88 -9.77 -22.08
N ASP A 285 10.88 -9.11 -22.67
CA ASP A 285 10.81 -8.62 -24.06
C ASP A 285 10.53 -9.77 -25.04
N ARG A 286 11.25 -10.89 -24.95
CA ARG A 286 10.99 -12.07 -25.82
C ARG A 286 9.65 -12.75 -25.58
N LEU A 287 9.13 -12.71 -24.36
CA LEU A 287 7.82 -13.29 -24.05
C LEU A 287 6.67 -12.42 -24.57
N LEU A 288 6.85 -11.10 -24.54
CA LEU A 288 5.85 -10.09 -24.89
C LEU A 288 5.95 -9.56 -26.33
N ALA A 289 7.05 -9.80 -27.03
CA ALA A 289 7.24 -9.40 -28.42
C ALA A 289 6.18 -10.02 -29.35
N ASP A 290 6.06 -9.47 -30.56
CA ASP A 290 5.18 -10.00 -31.60
C ASP A 290 5.53 -11.46 -31.92
N ASN A 291 4.51 -12.33 -31.90
CA ASN A 291 4.64 -13.78 -31.94
C ASN A 291 5.38 -14.41 -30.75
N GLY A 292 5.57 -13.67 -29.65
CA GLY A 292 6.05 -14.16 -28.36
C GLY A 292 5.08 -15.17 -27.73
N VAL A 293 5.47 -15.76 -26.60
CA VAL A 293 4.62 -16.75 -25.91
C VAL A 293 3.31 -16.10 -25.47
N VAL A 294 3.36 -14.90 -24.91
CA VAL A 294 2.18 -14.19 -24.41
C VAL A 294 1.26 -13.79 -25.57
N ASP A 295 1.82 -13.21 -26.64
CA ASP A 295 1.06 -12.87 -27.84
C ASP A 295 0.38 -14.10 -28.45
N ARG A 296 1.09 -15.22 -28.65
CA ARG A 296 0.49 -16.46 -29.19
C ARG A 296 -0.61 -17.06 -28.31
N VAL A 297 -0.53 -16.87 -27.00
CA VAL A 297 -1.55 -17.35 -26.07
C VAL A 297 -2.79 -16.45 -26.13
N LEU A 298 -2.61 -15.13 -26.18
CA LEU A 298 -3.68 -14.15 -25.99
C LEU A 298 -4.27 -13.55 -27.29
N ARG A 299 -3.59 -13.68 -28.42
CA ARG A 299 -4.08 -13.20 -29.73
C ARG A 299 -5.40 -13.91 -30.11
N ALA A 300 -6.17 -13.29 -31.00
CA ALA A 300 -7.31 -13.91 -31.67
C ALA A 300 -6.94 -15.28 -32.28
N ASP A 301 -7.80 -16.28 -32.08
CA ASP A 301 -7.58 -17.70 -32.37
C ASP A 301 -6.43 -18.36 -31.56
N GLY A 302 -5.88 -17.65 -30.57
CA GLY A 302 -4.87 -18.11 -29.64
C GLY A 302 -5.35 -19.23 -28.71
N ILE A 303 -4.49 -19.64 -27.78
CA ILE A 303 -4.84 -20.70 -26.82
C ILE A 303 -5.94 -20.22 -25.87
N ALA A 304 -5.82 -18.98 -25.37
CA ALA A 304 -6.81 -18.41 -24.47
C ALA A 304 -8.17 -18.25 -25.18
N ASP A 305 -8.18 -17.74 -26.40
CA ASP A 305 -9.41 -17.56 -27.18
C ASP A 305 -10.11 -18.90 -27.50
N ARG A 306 -9.36 -19.93 -27.92
CA ARG A 306 -9.93 -21.27 -28.18
C ARG A 306 -10.46 -21.99 -26.94
N LEU A 307 -9.95 -21.66 -25.76
CA LEU A 307 -10.39 -22.25 -24.51
C LEU A 307 -11.52 -21.45 -23.87
N LEU A 308 -11.40 -20.13 -23.80
CA LEU A 308 -12.21 -19.22 -22.98
C LEU A 308 -13.09 -18.27 -23.79
N GLY A 309 -12.82 -18.05 -25.07
CA GLY A 309 -13.63 -17.20 -25.95
C GLY A 309 -14.97 -17.85 -26.30
N ASP A 310 -15.83 -17.08 -26.97
CA ASP A 310 -17.18 -17.52 -27.38
C ASP A 310 -17.09 -18.77 -28.27
N GLY A 311 -17.80 -19.83 -27.88
CA GLY A 311 -17.72 -21.15 -28.53
C GLY A 311 -16.44 -21.93 -28.22
N GLY A 312 -15.61 -21.45 -27.31
CA GLY A 312 -14.45 -22.13 -26.77
C GLY A 312 -14.83 -23.39 -25.97
N SER A 313 -13.82 -24.16 -25.55
CA SER A 313 -14.07 -25.41 -24.82
C SER A 313 -14.73 -25.17 -23.46
N VAL A 314 -14.31 -24.13 -22.73
CA VAL A 314 -14.88 -23.76 -21.42
C VAL A 314 -16.27 -23.17 -21.61
N ASP A 315 -16.46 -22.28 -22.58
CA ASP A 315 -17.77 -21.70 -22.92
C ASP A 315 -18.79 -22.80 -23.25
N LYS A 316 -18.44 -23.77 -24.11
CA LYS A 316 -19.29 -24.95 -24.41
C LYS A 316 -19.58 -25.85 -23.21
N MET A 317 -18.67 -25.91 -22.24
CA MET A 317 -18.90 -26.69 -21.02
C MET A 317 -19.89 -25.99 -20.07
N LEU A 318 -19.89 -24.65 -20.07
CA LEU A 318 -20.69 -23.80 -19.17
C LEU A 318 -22.01 -23.30 -19.79
N ALA A 319 -22.14 -23.32 -21.12
CA ALA A 319 -23.35 -22.94 -21.82
C ALA A 319 -24.56 -23.81 -21.42
N ASP A 320 -25.77 -23.29 -21.64
CA ASP A 320 -27.03 -24.00 -21.40
C ASP A 320 -27.07 -25.35 -22.14
N GLY A 321 -27.39 -26.42 -21.41
CA GLY A 321 -27.32 -27.79 -21.89
C GLY A 321 -25.90 -28.35 -22.02
N GLY A 322 -24.87 -27.61 -21.58
CA GLY A 322 -23.46 -28.00 -21.55
C GLY A 322 -23.14 -29.10 -20.53
N LEU A 323 -21.87 -29.44 -20.37
CA LEU A 323 -21.46 -30.49 -19.43
C LEU A 323 -21.75 -30.10 -17.98
N VAL A 324 -21.45 -28.86 -17.59
CA VAL A 324 -21.68 -28.38 -16.21
C VAL A 324 -23.16 -28.26 -15.94
N ASP A 325 -23.93 -27.68 -16.88
CA ASP A 325 -25.38 -27.59 -16.76
C ASP A 325 -26.03 -28.97 -16.61
N ARG A 326 -25.67 -29.97 -17.44
CA ARG A 326 -26.20 -31.35 -17.30
C ARG A 326 -25.77 -32.08 -16.02
N LEU A 327 -24.62 -31.73 -15.45
CA LEU A 327 -24.18 -32.31 -14.19
C LEU A 327 -24.96 -31.74 -13.00
N LEU A 328 -25.31 -30.45 -13.07
CA LEU A 328 -25.96 -29.68 -12.00
C LEU A 328 -27.47 -29.49 -12.18
N SER A 329 -28.02 -29.84 -13.34
CA SER A 329 -29.45 -29.75 -13.65
C SER A 329 -30.29 -30.65 -12.74
N GLU A 330 -31.59 -30.39 -12.67
CA GLU A 330 -32.55 -31.20 -11.93
C GLU A 330 -32.52 -32.68 -12.40
N GLY A 331 -32.30 -33.61 -11.48
CA GLY A 331 -32.07 -35.04 -11.73
C GLY A 331 -30.69 -35.39 -12.31
N GLY A 332 -29.76 -34.42 -12.35
CA GLY A 332 -28.38 -34.56 -12.81
C GLY A 332 -27.52 -35.44 -11.89
N ILE A 333 -26.28 -35.70 -12.31
CA ILE A 333 -25.39 -36.60 -11.54
C ILE A 333 -25.08 -36.01 -10.16
N ALA A 334 -24.87 -34.69 -10.05
CA ALA A 334 -24.55 -34.06 -8.78
C ALA A 334 -25.72 -34.17 -7.79
N GLU A 335 -26.94 -33.85 -8.22
CA GLU A 335 -28.14 -33.97 -7.39
C GLU A 335 -28.39 -35.43 -7.00
N ARG A 336 -28.32 -36.39 -7.95
CA ARG A 336 -28.51 -37.82 -7.63
C ARG A 336 -27.47 -38.40 -6.67
N LEU A 337 -26.26 -37.82 -6.62
CA LEU A 337 -25.25 -38.22 -5.66
C LEU A 337 -25.51 -37.63 -4.27
N LEU A 338 -26.06 -36.41 -4.21
CA LEU A 338 -26.29 -35.62 -3.00
C LEU A 338 -27.71 -35.76 -2.40
N ASP A 339 -28.67 -36.25 -3.17
CA ASP A 339 -30.05 -36.49 -2.78
C ASP A 339 -30.16 -37.49 -1.62
N GLU A 340 -31.32 -37.46 -0.96
CA GLU A 340 -31.66 -38.40 0.12
C GLU A 340 -31.71 -39.85 -0.42
N GLY A 341 -30.87 -40.72 0.12
CA GLY A 341 -30.61 -42.07 -0.41
C GLY A 341 -29.61 -42.14 -1.58
N GLY A 342 -29.03 -41.01 -1.99
CA GLY A 342 -27.94 -40.90 -2.95
C GLY A 342 -26.64 -41.52 -2.45
N ALA A 343 -25.66 -41.70 -3.35
CA ALA A 343 -24.42 -42.40 -2.98
C ALA A 343 -23.62 -41.67 -1.90
N ILE A 344 -23.59 -40.32 -1.91
CA ILE A 344 -22.90 -39.55 -0.88
C ILE A 344 -23.67 -39.67 0.44
N ASP A 345 -25.00 -39.47 0.41
CA ASP A 345 -25.86 -39.59 1.58
C ASP A 345 -25.74 -40.97 2.27
N VAL A 346 -25.81 -42.07 1.50
CA VAL A 346 -25.64 -43.44 2.03
C VAL A 346 -24.24 -43.67 2.63
N LEU A 347 -23.21 -43.08 2.03
CA LEU A 347 -21.84 -43.19 2.54
C LEU A 347 -21.64 -42.39 3.83
N THR A 348 -22.26 -41.21 3.94
CA THR A 348 -22.14 -40.28 5.08
C THR A 348 -23.23 -40.44 6.15
N ALA A 349 -24.22 -41.31 5.93
CA ALA A 349 -25.29 -41.56 6.88
C ALA A 349 -24.75 -42.01 8.25
N PRO A 350 -25.52 -41.83 9.35
CA PRO A 350 -25.11 -42.22 10.70
C PRO A 350 -24.68 -43.69 10.85
N ASP A 351 -25.21 -44.60 10.02
CA ASP A 351 -24.83 -46.03 9.95
C ASP A 351 -24.08 -46.38 8.64
N GLY A 352 -23.59 -45.36 7.94
CA GLY A 352 -22.95 -45.45 6.64
C GLY A 352 -21.57 -46.10 6.68
N ALA A 353 -21.03 -46.41 5.50
CA ALA A 353 -19.72 -47.05 5.38
C ALA A 353 -18.59 -46.16 5.93
N LEU A 354 -18.69 -44.83 5.78
CA LEU A 354 -17.69 -43.91 6.29
C LEU A 354 -17.71 -43.83 7.82
N MET A 355 -18.90 -43.84 8.45
CA MET A 355 -19.01 -43.86 9.91
C MET A 355 -18.43 -45.16 10.49
N LYS A 356 -18.76 -46.32 9.89
CA LYS A 356 -18.21 -47.62 10.31
C LYS A 356 -16.69 -47.68 10.18
N LEU A 357 -16.12 -47.11 9.12
CA LEU A 357 -14.67 -47.01 8.97
C LEU A 357 -14.06 -46.09 10.03
N ASN A 358 -14.71 -44.97 10.35
CA ASN A 358 -14.28 -44.08 11.42
C ASN A 358 -14.30 -44.80 12.79
N ASP A 359 -15.36 -45.56 13.10
CA ASP A 359 -15.44 -46.36 14.32
C ASP A 359 -14.34 -47.42 14.41
N VAL A 360 -13.99 -48.06 13.29
CA VAL A 360 -12.87 -49.01 13.23
C VAL A 360 -11.55 -48.30 13.52
N VAL A 361 -11.32 -47.12 12.94
CA VAL A 361 -10.13 -46.31 13.20
C VAL A 361 -10.07 -45.88 14.67
N ASP A 362 -11.19 -45.46 15.26
CA ASP A 362 -11.26 -45.09 16.68
C ASP A 362 -10.99 -46.29 17.59
N ASN A 363 -11.52 -47.47 17.26
CA ASN A 363 -11.22 -48.70 18.00
C ASN A 363 -9.74 -49.10 17.87
N LEU A 364 -9.13 -48.97 16.68
CA LEU A 364 -7.70 -49.21 16.49
C LEU A 364 -6.84 -48.21 17.29
N ASN A 365 -7.24 -46.94 17.32
CA ASN A 365 -6.59 -45.90 18.12
C ASN A 365 -6.70 -46.19 19.63
N GLN A 366 -7.82 -46.75 20.09
CA GLN A 366 -8.01 -47.20 21.48
C GLN A 366 -7.20 -48.46 21.82
N LEU A 367 -6.96 -49.34 20.86
CA LEU A 367 -6.14 -50.56 21.05
C LEU A 367 -4.63 -50.27 21.03
N ALA A 368 -4.19 -49.20 20.37
CA ALA A 368 -2.78 -48.80 20.33
C ALA A 368 -2.11 -48.71 21.73
N PRO A 369 -2.68 -48.01 22.74
CA PRO A 369 -2.10 -47.98 24.09
C PRO A 369 -2.17 -49.33 24.82
N VAL A 370 -3.17 -50.17 24.55
CA VAL A 370 -3.29 -51.51 25.15
C VAL A 370 -2.20 -52.45 24.64
N LEU A 371 -1.94 -52.43 23.32
CA LEU A 371 -0.84 -53.18 22.71
C LEU A 371 0.53 -52.67 23.18
N ALA A 372 0.69 -51.34 23.31
CA ALA A 372 1.90 -50.76 23.89
C ALA A 372 2.11 -51.19 25.36
N GLY A 373 1.03 -51.35 26.13
CA GLY A 373 1.07 -51.86 27.51
C GLY A 373 1.38 -53.36 27.63
N LEU A 374 1.13 -54.15 26.58
CA LEU A 374 1.41 -55.60 26.54
C LEU A 374 2.87 -55.92 26.17
N ALA A 375 3.61 -54.99 25.56
CA ALA A 375 5.03 -55.15 25.23
C ALA A 375 5.88 -55.68 26.41
N PRO A 376 5.84 -55.10 27.63
CA PRO A 376 6.63 -55.59 28.76
C PRO A 376 6.20 -56.97 29.30
N THR A 377 4.95 -57.39 29.05
CA THR A 377 4.51 -58.76 29.42
C THR A 377 4.99 -59.80 28.42
N VAL A 378 5.09 -59.44 27.14
CA VAL A 378 5.68 -60.30 26.10
C VAL A 378 7.17 -60.48 26.36
N ASP A 379 7.89 -59.42 26.72
CA ASP A 379 9.31 -59.50 27.09
C ASP A 379 9.54 -60.45 28.28
N LYS A 380 8.70 -60.34 29.33
CA LYS A 380 8.78 -61.24 30.50
C LYS A 380 8.45 -62.70 30.15
N LEU A 381 7.51 -62.93 29.23
CA LEU A 381 7.19 -64.28 28.75
C LEU A 381 8.33 -64.86 27.91
N TYR A 382 8.97 -64.04 27.07
CA TYR A 382 10.14 -64.43 26.30
C TYR A 382 11.30 -64.84 27.22
N ASP A 383 11.57 -64.03 28.25
CA ASP A 383 12.57 -64.34 29.28
C ASP A 383 12.23 -65.63 30.04
N ALA A 384 10.96 -65.81 30.43
CA ALA A 384 10.51 -67.02 31.12
C ALA A 384 10.61 -68.27 30.24
N VAL A 385 10.32 -68.17 28.94
CA VAL A 385 10.45 -69.27 27.98
C VAL A 385 11.92 -69.60 27.75
N LEU A 386 12.82 -68.61 27.69
CA LEU A 386 14.26 -68.85 27.64
C LEU A 386 14.74 -69.62 28.88
N VAL A 387 14.33 -69.19 30.08
CA VAL A 387 14.65 -69.88 31.34
C VAL A 387 14.07 -71.30 31.37
N LEU A 388 12.84 -71.49 30.88
CA LEU A 388 12.24 -72.82 30.80
C LEU A 388 12.97 -73.71 29.79
N ASN A 389 13.37 -73.19 28.63
CA ASN A 389 14.12 -73.92 27.62
C ASN A 389 15.49 -74.35 28.17
N ASP A 390 16.16 -73.47 28.92
CA ASP A 390 17.40 -73.80 29.61
C ASP A 390 17.21 -74.83 30.72
N ALA A 391 16.06 -74.82 31.41
CA ALA A 391 15.70 -75.82 32.42
C ALA A 391 15.27 -77.17 31.83
N VAL A 392 14.71 -77.20 30.62
CA VAL A 392 14.25 -78.42 29.93
C VAL A 392 15.35 -79.07 29.07
N ASN A 393 16.36 -78.31 28.64
CA ASN A 393 17.56 -78.84 27.97
C ASN A 393 18.26 -79.99 28.75
N PRO A 394 18.47 -79.93 30.07
CA PRO A 394 19.00 -81.06 30.83
C PRO A 394 18.04 -82.25 30.94
N LEU A 395 16.71 -82.04 30.87
CA LEU A 395 15.73 -83.12 30.83
C LEU A 395 15.71 -83.82 29.46
N SER A 396 15.92 -83.08 28.36
CA SER A 396 16.12 -83.66 27.03
C SER A 396 17.37 -84.56 26.99
N ASN A 397 18.42 -84.20 27.74
CA ASN A 397 19.62 -85.03 27.91
C ASN A 397 19.42 -86.28 28.80
N ILE A 398 18.44 -86.27 29.71
CA ILE A 398 18.04 -87.44 30.52
C ILE A 398 17.08 -88.34 29.73
N ALA A 399 16.18 -87.78 28.92
CA ALA A 399 15.31 -88.52 28.00
C ALA A 399 16.12 -89.28 26.92
N GLY A 400 17.31 -88.80 26.56
CA GLY A 400 18.28 -89.53 25.73
C GLY A 400 19.04 -90.66 26.45
N ARG A 401 18.92 -90.79 27.77
CA ARG A 401 19.68 -91.75 28.61
C ARG A 401 18.84 -92.84 29.28
N ILE A 402 17.54 -92.95 29.00
CA ILE A 402 16.69 -94.06 29.46
C ILE A 402 16.68 -95.18 28.40
N PRO A 403 17.16 -96.39 28.72
CA PRO A 403 17.22 -97.50 27.77
C PRO A 403 15.86 -98.20 27.66
N GLY A 404 15.19 -97.96 26.53
CA GLY A 404 14.41 -98.98 25.81
C GLY A 404 13.08 -99.44 26.40
N SER A 405 12.00 -99.03 25.75
CA SER A 405 11.00 -100.00 25.29
C SER A 405 10.36 -99.54 23.98
N ARG A 406 10.55 -100.40 22.98
CA ARG A 406 10.14 -100.35 21.58
C ARG A 406 8.62 -100.20 21.37
N GLN A 407 8.30 -99.64 20.19
CA GLN A 407 7.21 -100.04 19.26
C GLN A 407 5.77 -99.64 19.66
N ARG A 408 4.84 -99.25 18.76
CA ARG A 408 4.77 -99.14 17.29
C ARG A 408 3.41 -98.47 16.94
N GLY A 409 3.34 -97.68 15.87
CA GLY A 409 2.07 -97.36 15.19
C GLY A 409 2.05 -95.97 14.55
N ARG A 410 2.70 -95.78 13.40
CA ARG A 410 2.13 -95.80 12.03
C ARG A 410 1.27 -94.58 11.64
N ARG A 411 1.80 -93.87 10.63
CA ARG A 411 1.13 -93.12 9.52
C ARG A 411 0.48 -91.80 9.95
N ALA A 412 0.55 -90.70 9.20
CA ALA A 412 0.82 -90.47 7.78
C ALA A 412 1.51 -89.08 7.63
N ALA A 413 2.46 -88.90 6.70
CA ALA A 413 2.27 -88.20 5.40
C ALA A 413 1.63 -86.79 5.56
N ALA A 414 2.15 -85.69 5.01
CA ALA A 414 3.24 -85.50 4.07
C ALA A 414 3.62 -84.00 4.04
N ARG A 415 4.88 -83.73 3.67
CA ARG A 415 5.38 -82.53 2.96
C ARG A 415 4.92 -81.16 3.45
N ALA A 416 5.75 -80.56 4.31
CA ALA A 416 6.07 -79.15 4.19
C ALA A 416 6.92 -78.95 2.92
N ALA A 417 6.34 -78.33 1.90
CA ALA A 417 7.12 -77.63 0.88
C ALA A 417 7.17 -76.17 1.32
N ALA A 418 8.33 -75.76 1.83
CA ALA A 418 8.68 -74.37 1.99
C ALA A 418 8.75 -73.74 0.59
N SER A 419 7.92 -72.74 0.34
CA SER A 419 8.21 -71.73 -0.69
C SER A 419 8.23 -70.38 0.00
N GLN A 420 9.43 -69.90 0.29
CA GLN A 420 9.72 -68.49 0.45
C GLN A 420 9.10 -67.73 -0.72
N ARG A 421 8.19 -66.80 -0.44
CA ARG A 421 7.93 -65.67 -1.35
C ARG A 421 8.68 -64.48 -0.79
N VAL A 422 9.83 -64.22 -1.42
CA VAL A 422 10.52 -62.95 -1.42
C VAL A 422 9.58 -61.94 -2.08
N VAL A 423 9.29 -60.86 -1.38
CA VAL A 423 8.61 -59.68 -1.92
C VAL A 423 9.73 -58.71 -2.29
N ASP A 424 9.91 -58.46 -3.59
CA ASP A 424 10.73 -57.37 -4.10
C ASP A 424 9.85 -56.13 -4.36
N GLU A 425 10.46 -54.95 -4.22
CA GLU A 425 9.90 -53.59 -4.09
C GLU A 425 9.04 -53.04 -5.26
N ASN A 426 8.49 -53.86 -6.17
CA ASN A 426 7.63 -53.36 -7.26
C ASN A 426 6.38 -54.21 -7.46
N GLY A 427 5.46 -54.15 -6.50
CA GLY A 427 4.21 -54.92 -6.42
C GLY A 427 3.39 -54.97 -7.72
N GLN A 428 3.56 -56.05 -8.48
CA GLN A 428 2.65 -56.46 -9.55
C GLN A 428 2.25 -57.92 -9.37
N ASP A 429 0.96 -58.11 -9.08
CA ASP A 429 0.28 -59.41 -9.01
C ASP A 429 -0.02 -59.92 -10.43
N GLN A 430 0.31 -61.19 -10.70
CA GLN A 430 -0.29 -61.94 -11.83
C GLN A 430 -1.06 -63.17 -11.31
N PRO A 431 -2.21 -63.50 -11.91
CA PRO A 431 -3.16 -64.47 -11.36
C PRO A 431 -2.71 -65.91 -11.64
N GLY A 432 -2.66 -66.71 -10.58
CA GLY A 432 -2.45 -68.16 -10.65
C GLY A 432 -3.74 -68.88 -11.07
N SER A 433 -3.64 -69.67 -12.12
CA SER A 433 -4.69 -70.55 -12.64
C SER A 433 -4.98 -71.72 -11.69
N THR A 434 -6.24 -71.85 -11.29
CA THR A 434 -6.78 -73.01 -10.57
C THR A 434 -7.19 -74.09 -11.55
N GLN A 435 -6.64 -75.29 -11.42
CA GLN A 435 -7.28 -76.53 -11.88
C GLN A 435 -7.36 -77.51 -10.70
N ALA A 436 -8.55 -77.54 -10.08
CA ALA A 436 -9.40 -78.68 -9.70
C ALA A 436 -8.82 -79.92 -8.97
N PRO A 437 -9.64 -80.71 -8.24
CA PRO A 437 -11.12 -80.72 -8.22
C PRO A 437 -11.80 -80.33 -6.91
#